data_AF-A0A9J2Q650-F1
#
_entry.id   AF-A0A9J2Q650-F1
#
_cell.length_a   1.000
_cell.length_b   1.000
_cell.length_c   1.000
_cell.angle_alpha   90.00
_cell.angle_beta   90.00
_cell.angle_gamma   90.00
#
_symmetry.space_group_name_H-M   'P 1'
#
loop_
_entity.id
_entity.type
_entity.pdbx_description
1 polymer ?
#
loop_
_entity_poly.entity_id
_entity_poly.type
_entity_poly.pdbx_seq_one_letter_code
_entity_poly.pdbx_strand_id
1 'polypeptide(L)'
;MLFKGGFIYLAMSAHYYKRFVRLAERWPRDKYKNRERDAAFFIEGEIERVFRKECNTFPQDSTLCERRLQSFEQIVKSVHRSNYPNSYKSGVFGLNLDRLREANSDEGRRMFGLRDDKKSFFSGFFRRKS
;
A
#
# COMPACT_ATOMS: atom_id res chain seq x y z
N MET A 1 -6.60 -33.77 -20.59
CA MET A 1 -5.68 -33.56 -19.44
C MET A 1 -5.51 -32.08 -19.04
N LEU A 2 -6.52 -31.20 -19.23
CA LEU A 2 -6.39 -29.74 -18.98
C LEU A 2 -6.95 -29.25 -17.61
N PHE A 3 -7.64 -30.10 -16.85
CA PHE A 3 -8.32 -29.68 -15.60
C PHE A 3 -7.44 -29.70 -14.34
N LYS A 4 -6.31 -30.42 -14.32
CA LYS A 4 -5.45 -30.51 -13.13
C LYS A 4 -4.61 -29.26 -12.88
N GLY A 5 -4.19 -28.55 -13.94
CA GLY A 5 -3.37 -27.35 -13.82
C GLY A 5 -4.13 -26.19 -13.15
N GLY A 6 -5.30 -25.82 -13.69
CA GLY A 6 -6.08 -24.68 -13.18
C GLY A 6 -6.48 -24.78 -11.71
N PHE A 7 -6.78 -26.00 -11.24
CA PHE A 7 -7.15 -26.24 -9.83
C PHE A 7 -5.98 -26.00 -8.87
N ILE A 8 -4.77 -26.44 -9.24
CA ILE A 8 -3.55 -26.22 -8.43
C ILE A 8 -3.22 -24.71 -8.35
N TYR A 9 -3.38 -23.97 -9.44
CA TYR A 9 -3.15 -22.53 -9.45
C TYR A 9 -4.16 -21.75 -8.61
N LEU A 10 -5.44 -22.11 -8.65
CA LEU A 10 -6.47 -21.49 -7.81
C LEU A 10 -6.22 -21.75 -6.32
N ALA A 11 -5.85 -22.98 -5.95
CA ALA A 11 -5.50 -23.33 -4.57
C ALA A 11 -4.26 -22.55 -4.08
N MET A 12 -3.24 -22.42 -4.92
CA MET A 12 -2.02 -21.67 -4.61
C MET A 12 -2.28 -20.16 -4.49
N SER A 13 -3.07 -19.59 -5.40
CA SER A 13 -3.52 -18.18 -5.36
C SER A 13 -4.31 -17.89 -4.08
N ALA A 14 -5.27 -18.75 -3.72
CA ALA A 14 -6.07 -18.60 -2.51
C ALA A 14 -5.22 -18.68 -1.22
N HIS A 15 -4.22 -19.57 -1.20
CA HIS A 15 -3.27 -19.68 -0.09
C HIS A 15 -2.47 -18.39 0.12
N TYR A 16 -1.90 -17.84 -0.95
CA TYR A 16 -1.13 -16.59 -0.87
C TYR A 16 -2.00 -15.40 -0.51
N TYR A 17 -3.18 -15.26 -1.14
CA TYR A 17 -4.15 -14.22 -0.82
C TYR A 17 -4.44 -14.17 0.68
N LYS A 18 -4.76 -15.33 1.29
CA LYS A 18 -5.04 -15.42 2.72
C LYS A 18 -3.87 -14.95 3.59
N ARG A 19 -2.62 -15.27 3.20
CA ARG A 19 -1.43 -14.83 3.93
C ARG A 19 -1.19 -13.33 3.79
N PHE A 20 -1.38 -12.76 2.59
CA PHE A 20 -1.27 -11.31 2.37
C PHE A 20 -2.32 -10.53 3.17
N VAL A 21 -3.58 -10.96 3.16
CA VAL A 21 -4.66 -10.31 3.93
C VAL A 21 -4.33 -10.32 5.43
N ARG A 22 -3.92 -11.48 5.98
CA ARG A 22 -3.52 -11.57 7.40
C ARG A 22 -2.35 -10.66 7.78
N LEU A 23 -1.42 -10.42 6.86
CA LEU A 23 -0.34 -9.46 7.10
C LEU A 23 -0.83 -8.02 7.00
N ALA A 24 -1.72 -7.71 6.07
CA ALA A 24 -2.31 -6.38 5.91
C ALA A 24 -3.16 -5.96 7.10
N GLU A 25 -3.90 -6.90 7.72
CA GLU A 25 -4.66 -6.67 8.96
C GLU A 25 -3.80 -6.17 10.13
N ARG A 26 -2.50 -6.50 10.12
CA ARG A 26 -1.55 -6.04 11.15
C ARG A 26 -1.04 -4.64 10.89
N TRP A 27 -1.30 -4.07 9.71
CA TRP A 27 -0.88 -2.71 9.37
C TRP A 27 -1.75 -1.69 10.12
N PRO A 28 -1.14 -0.72 10.83
CA PRO A 28 -1.90 0.25 11.59
C PRO A 28 -2.66 1.21 10.67
N ARG A 29 -3.92 1.51 11.02
CA ARG A 29 -4.71 2.56 10.37
C ARG A 29 -4.33 3.92 10.93
N ASP A 30 -4.14 4.89 10.05
CA ASP A 30 -3.73 6.25 10.38
C ASP A 30 -4.97 7.15 10.53
N LYS A 31 -5.32 7.46 11.77
CA LYS A 31 -6.46 8.32 12.10
C LYS A 31 -6.34 9.77 11.62
N TYR A 32 -5.14 10.19 11.18
CA TYR A 32 -4.88 11.57 10.75
C TYR A 32 -4.92 11.75 9.22
N LYS A 33 -5.14 10.67 8.46
CA LYS A 33 -5.17 10.67 7.01
C LYS A 33 -6.51 10.15 6.50
N ASN A 34 -6.95 10.69 5.37
CA ASN A 34 -8.12 10.16 4.68
C ASN A 34 -7.86 8.75 4.15
N ARG A 35 -8.94 8.06 3.81
CA ARG A 35 -8.91 6.68 3.30
C ARG A 35 -8.05 6.52 2.04
N GLU A 36 -8.00 7.53 1.18
CA GLU A 36 -7.26 7.49 -0.09
C GLU A 36 -5.74 7.62 0.12
N ARG A 37 -5.33 8.23 1.23
CA ARG A 37 -3.93 8.47 1.63
C ARG A 37 -3.41 7.50 2.67
N ASP A 38 -4.30 6.76 3.30
CA ASP A 38 -3.98 5.78 4.32
C ASP A 38 -3.36 4.52 3.68
N ALA A 39 -2.20 4.13 4.20
CA ALA A 39 -1.44 3.01 3.67
C ALA A 39 -2.12 1.65 3.90
N ALA A 40 -2.86 1.46 5.00
CA ALA A 40 -3.57 0.21 5.26
C ALA A 40 -4.64 -0.03 4.18
N PHE A 41 -5.45 1.01 3.89
CA PHE A 41 -6.46 0.92 2.82
C PHE A 41 -5.84 0.75 1.44
N PHE A 42 -4.72 1.42 1.17
CA PHE A 42 -3.97 1.23 -0.07
C PHE A 42 -3.49 -0.23 -0.22
N ILE A 43 -2.87 -0.80 0.82
CA ILE A 43 -2.39 -2.19 0.80
C ILE A 43 -3.54 -3.18 0.62
N GLU A 44 -4.64 -3.02 1.36
CA GLU A 44 -5.85 -3.83 1.20
C GLU A 44 -6.38 -3.77 -0.24
N GLY A 45 -6.47 -2.57 -0.81
CA GLY A 45 -6.90 -2.34 -2.19
C GLY A 45 -5.97 -2.97 -3.23
N GLU A 46 -4.66 -2.90 -3.01
CA GLU A 46 -3.65 -3.49 -3.90
C GLU A 46 -3.69 -5.03 -3.87
N ILE A 47 -3.88 -5.63 -2.69
CA ILE A 47 -4.08 -7.09 -2.58
C ILE A 47 -5.31 -7.51 -3.38
N GLU A 48 -6.43 -6.80 -3.21
CA GLU A 48 -7.66 -7.09 -3.96
C GLU A 48 -7.49 -6.89 -5.47
N ARG A 49 -6.80 -5.82 -5.88
CA ARG A 49 -6.50 -5.56 -7.30
C ARG A 49 -5.70 -6.72 -7.90
N VAL A 50 -4.59 -7.11 -7.27
CA VAL A 50 -3.69 -8.15 -7.79
C VAL A 50 -4.38 -9.52 -7.82
N PHE A 51 -5.04 -9.92 -6.73
CA PHE A 51 -5.55 -11.29 -6.60
C PHE A 51 -6.95 -11.49 -7.21
N ARG A 52 -7.77 -10.44 -7.38
CA ARG A 52 -9.09 -10.58 -8.01
C ARG A 52 -9.16 -10.02 -9.42
N LYS A 53 -8.63 -8.81 -9.66
CA LYS A 53 -8.79 -8.12 -10.95
C LYS A 53 -7.71 -8.54 -11.95
N GLU A 54 -6.49 -8.75 -11.47
CA GLU A 54 -5.31 -9.02 -12.30
C GLU A 54 -4.82 -10.47 -12.17
N CYS A 55 -5.64 -11.38 -11.64
CA CYS A 55 -5.24 -12.76 -11.40
C CYS A 55 -4.78 -13.51 -12.66
N ASN A 56 -5.26 -13.10 -13.84
CA ASN A 56 -4.94 -13.70 -15.13
C ASN A 56 -3.74 -13.03 -15.82
N THR A 57 -3.38 -11.80 -15.43
CA THR A 57 -2.29 -11.02 -16.05
C THR A 57 -1.02 -11.02 -15.20
N PHE A 58 -1.14 -11.31 -13.91
CA PHE A 58 0.01 -11.38 -13.01
C PHE A 58 0.83 -12.65 -13.28
N PRO A 59 2.18 -12.55 -13.41
CA PRO A 59 3.02 -13.72 -13.55
C PRO A 59 2.76 -14.70 -12.41
N GLN A 60 2.31 -15.91 -12.73
CA GLN A 60 2.00 -16.97 -11.76
C GLN A 60 3.28 -17.64 -11.21
N ASP A 61 4.35 -16.86 -11.07
CA ASP A 61 5.59 -17.30 -10.46
C ASP A 61 5.42 -17.34 -8.94
N SER A 62 5.25 -18.55 -8.43
CA SER A 62 5.10 -18.83 -7.01
C SER A 62 6.32 -18.35 -6.20
N THR A 63 7.52 -18.39 -6.78
CA THR A 63 8.75 -17.96 -6.11
C THR A 63 8.80 -16.45 -5.95
N LEU A 64 8.30 -15.70 -6.93
CA LEU A 64 8.18 -14.25 -6.82
C LEU A 64 7.11 -13.87 -5.80
N CYS A 65 5.97 -14.57 -5.79
CA CYS A 65 4.90 -14.33 -4.84
C CYS A 65 5.36 -14.57 -3.39
N GLU A 66 6.05 -15.68 -3.13
CA GLU A 66 6.63 -15.97 -1.80
C GLU A 66 7.68 -14.93 -1.40
N ARG A 67 8.58 -14.53 -2.30
CA ARG A 67 9.56 -13.46 -2.01
C ARG A 67 8.88 -12.15 -1.60
N ARG A 68 7.84 -11.74 -2.32
CA ARG A 68 7.08 -10.52 -1.98
C ARG A 68 6.37 -10.64 -0.65
N LEU A 69 5.82 -11.81 -0.35
CA LEU A 69 5.17 -12.06 0.93
C LEU A 69 6.16 -11.96 2.09
N GLN A 70 7.35 -12.55 1.93
CA GLN A 70 8.44 -12.45 2.92
C GLN A 70 8.90 -11.01 3.11
N SER A 71 9.07 -10.25 2.02
CA SER A 71 9.40 -8.82 2.11
C SER A 71 8.32 -8.05 2.85
N PHE A 72 7.04 -8.31 2.57
CA PHE A 72 5.95 -7.64 3.28
C PHE A 72 5.93 -7.99 4.77
N GLU A 73 6.16 -9.26 5.11
CA GLU A 73 6.28 -9.70 6.50
C GLU A 73 7.43 -9.01 7.24
N GLN A 74 8.58 -8.82 6.59
CA GLN A 74 9.73 -8.09 7.16
C GLN A 74 9.39 -6.62 7.44
N ILE A 75 8.66 -5.96 6.54
CA ILE A 75 8.21 -4.57 6.72
C ILE A 75 7.24 -4.50 7.91
N VAL A 76 6.23 -5.37 7.97
CA VAL A 76 5.25 -5.41 9.08
C VAL A 76 5.94 -5.64 10.43
N LYS A 77 6.95 -6.53 10.47
CA LYS A 77 7.74 -6.79 11.68
C LYS A 77 8.78 -5.69 11.98
N SER A 78 8.91 -4.69 11.11
CA SER A 78 9.91 -3.63 11.22
C SER A 78 11.34 -4.17 11.41
N VAL A 79 11.69 -5.26 10.72
CA VAL A 79 12.95 -6.02 10.93
C VAL A 79 14.18 -5.10 10.82
N HIS A 80 14.21 -4.19 9.85
CA HIS A 80 15.32 -3.25 9.70
C HIS A 80 15.51 -2.33 10.90
N ARG A 81 14.41 -1.89 11.53
CA ARG A 81 14.48 -1.07 12.75
C ARG A 81 15.08 -1.84 13.92
N SER A 82 14.76 -3.14 14.03
CA SER A 82 15.30 -4.02 15.06
C SER A 82 16.78 -4.34 14.82
N ASN A 83 17.16 -4.60 13.58
CA ASN A 83 18.54 -4.96 13.23
C ASN A 83 19.49 -3.77 13.25
N TYR A 84 18.98 -2.57 12.94
CA TYR A 84 19.75 -1.33 12.86
C TYR A 84 19.08 -0.25 13.71
N PRO A 85 19.14 -0.38 15.05
CA PRO A 85 18.56 0.61 15.94
C PRO A 85 19.27 1.95 15.75
N ASN A 86 18.50 3.03 15.70
CA ASN A 86 19.05 4.38 15.65
C ASN A 86 18.59 5.18 16.89
N SER A 87 19.45 6.11 17.32
CA SER A 87 19.19 7.00 18.46
C SER A 87 18.50 8.31 18.04
N TYR A 88 18.32 8.53 16.73
CA TYR A 88 17.71 9.73 16.19
C TYR A 88 16.22 9.79 16.56
N LYS A 89 15.83 10.88 17.22
CA LYS A 89 14.43 11.17 17.57
C LYS A 89 13.72 12.02 16.52
N SER A 90 14.42 12.42 15.47
CA SER A 90 13.95 13.25 14.37
C SER A 90 14.34 12.67 13.01
N GLY A 91 13.54 12.98 12.00
CA GLY A 91 13.83 12.63 10.60
C GLY A 91 14.85 13.58 9.96
N VAL A 92 15.09 13.40 8.65
CA VAL A 92 16.04 14.19 7.85
C VAL A 92 15.78 15.71 7.91
N PHE A 93 14.55 16.12 8.14
CA PHE A 93 14.14 17.52 8.28
C PHE A 93 14.24 18.06 9.72
N GLY A 94 14.85 17.31 10.65
CA GLY A 94 14.92 17.69 12.07
C GLY A 94 13.59 17.60 12.83
N LEU A 95 12.50 17.21 12.17
CA LEU A 95 11.18 17.05 12.76
C LEU A 95 11.06 15.72 13.50
N ASN A 96 10.49 15.75 14.71
CA ASN A 96 10.12 14.55 15.44
C ASN A 96 8.89 13.86 14.81
N LEU A 97 8.59 12.64 15.27
CA LEU A 97 7.50 11.83 14.70
C LEU A 97 6.13 12.52 14.77
N ASP A 98 5.83 13.21 15.86
CA ASP A 98 4.53 13.85 16.05
C ASP A 98 4.36 15.07 15.14
N ARG A 99 5.40 15.87 14.96
CA ARG A 99 5.42 16.97 13.98
C ARG A 99 5.34 16.45 12.55
N LEU A 100 5.99 15.32 12.25
CA LEU A 100 5.86 14.68 10.93
C LEU A 100 4.45 14.14 10.68
N ARG A 101 3.79 13.59 11.71
CA ARG A 101 2.38 13.16 11.63
C ARG A 101 1.45 14.34 11.43
N GLU A 102 1.63 15.41 12.18
CA GLU A 102 0.88 16.65 12.06
C GLU A 102 1.04 17.24 10.65
N ALA A 103 2.28 17.40 10.17
CA ALA A 103 2.56 17.93 8.84
C ALA A 103 2.01 17.05 7.71
N ASN A 104 2.00 15.72 7.87
CA ASN A 104 1.47 14.78 6.89
C ASN A 104 -0.01 14.44 7.06
N SER A 105 -0.67 14.96 8.09
CA SER A 105 -2.11 14.83 8.27
C SER A 105 -2.85 15.55 7.16
N ASP A 106 -4.11 15.21 6.96
CA ASP A 106 -4.94 15.92 5.98
C ASP A 106 -5.00 17.43 6.29
N GLU A 107 -5.09 17.78 7.57
CA GLU A 107 -5.14 19.18 8.00
C GLU A 107 -3.80 19.89 7.79
N GLY A 108 -2.69 19.26 8.18
CA GLY A 108 -1.35 19.81 7.93
C GLY A 108 -1.11 20.06 6.45
N ARG A 109 -1.52 19.13 5.58
CA ARG A 109 -1.43 19.31 4.13
C ARG A 109 -2.30 20.44 3.60
N ARG A 110 -3.51 20.62 4.14
CA ARG A 110 -4.38 21.76 3.78
C ARG A 110 -3.70 23.08 4.12
N MET A 111 -3.10 23.17 5.30
CA MET A 111 -2.33 24.35 5.73
C MET A 111 -1.14 24.65 4.81
N PHE A 112 -0.48 23.60 4.29
CA PHE A 112 0.58 23.74 3.27
C PHE A 112 0.06 23.96 1.83
N GLY A 113 -1.26 24.07 1.61
CA GLY A 113 -1.84 24.25 0.29
C GLY A 113 -1.77 23.01 -0.62
N LEU A 114 -1.49 21.83 -0.07
CA LEU A 114 -1.32 20.56 -0.80
C LEU A 114 -2.66 19.81 -1.00
N ARG A 115 -3.70 20.58 -1.33
CA ARG A 115 -5.07 20.14 -1.58
C ARG A 115 -5.20 19.42 -2.93
N ASP A 116 -5.89 18.28 -2.97
CA ASP A 116 -6.16 17.51 -4.20
C ASP A 116 -7.22 18.19 -5.10
N ASP A 117 -7.88 19.23 -4.59
CA ASP A 117 -9.07 19.84 -5.16
C ASP A 117 -8.82 21.00 -6.14
N LYS A 118 -7.60 21.16 -6.66
CA LYS A 118 -7.43 21.93 -7.89
C LYS A 118 -7.72 21.04 -9.10
N LYS A 119 -9.01 20.85 -9.41
CA LYS A 119 -9.39 20.85 -10.83
C LYS A 119 -8.84 22.17 -11.37
N SER A 120 -7.75 22.11 -12.13
CA SER A 120 -7.21 23.28 -12.83
C SER A 120 -8.39 24.06 -13.40
N PHE A 121 -8.43 25.38 -13.22
CA PHE A 121 -9.52 26.21 -13.75
C PHE A 121 -9.78 25.94 -15.26
N PHE A 122 -8.77 25.46 -15.97
CA PHE A 122 -8.83 25.09 -17.38
C PHE A 122 -9.17 23.62 -17.67
N SER A 123 -9.32 22.74 -16.68
CA SER A 123 -9.60 21.31 -16.90
C SER A 123 -10.97 21.06 -17.53
N GLY A 124 -11.91 22.01 -17.39
CA GLY A 124 -13.19 22.00 -18.11
C GLY A 124 -13.10 22.56 -19.54
N PHE A 125 -12.10 23.41 -19.82
CA PHE A 125 -11.93 24.08 -21.10
C PHE A 125 -11.31 23.16 -22.17
N PHE A 126 -10.40 22.27 -21.78
CA PHE A 126 -9.73 21.34 -22.69
C PHE A 126 -10.45 19.99 -22.88
N ARG A 127 -11.59 19.75 -22.22
CA ARG A 127 -12.34 18.48 -22.28
C ARG A 127 -13.48 18.48 -23.31
N ARG A 128 -13.28 19.13 -24.46
CA ARG A 128 -14.17 19.03 -25.64
C ARG A 128 -13.39 19.13 -26.95
N LYS A 129 -13.06 17.97 -27.52
CA LYS A 129 -13.16 17.58 -28.95
C LYS A 129 -12.21 16.40 -29.21
N SER A 130 -12.74 15.19 -29.16
CA SER A 130 -12.60 14.14 -30.20
C SER A 130 -13.51 12.98 -29.84
#